data_AF-A0A3D1KGD8-F1
#
_entry.id   AF-A0A3D1KGD8-F1
#
_cell.length_a   1.000
_cell.length_b   1.000
_cell.length_c   1.000
_cell.angle_alpha   90.00
_cell.angle_beta   90.00
_cell.angle_gamma   90.00
#
_symmetry.space_group_name_H-M   'P 1'
#
loop_
_entity.id
_entity.type
_entity.pdbx_description
1 polymer ?
#
loop_
_entity_poly.entity_id
_entity_poly.type
_entity_poly.pdbx_seq_one_letter_code
_entity_poly.pdbx_strand_id
1 'polypeptide(L)'
;MKLLSQLYVLALSAGMFLSCDSVVLESEAIPDVKDSTEIVSPGQNAEVLSVAEAMALSEGDLVCVKGFVVGSIRGTKIGGACFLAPFDGLVSNLLIADDPAERMPHNCMPIELKSDSEARKQLNLSSHPEMHGRSIIFEGVAKTYFGQMGVKQISAFHFPDSLEILADTVIDIVFPIG
;
A
#
# COMPACT_ATOMS: atom_id res chain seq x y z
N MET A 1 -32.55 -39.09 15.57
CA MET A 1 -32.51 -38.44 16.90
C MET A 1 -31.14 -37.81 17.02
N LYS A 2 -30.97 -36.49 17.11
CA LYS A 2 -31.75 -35.50 17.89
C LYS A 2 -32.35 -34.40 16.99
N LEU A 3 -33.63 -34.11 17.19
CA LEU A 3 -34.23 -32.82 16.84
C LEU A 3 -33.94 -31.81 17.98
N LEU A 4 -34.42 -30.56 17.80
CA LEU A 4 -34.53 -29.47 18.78
C LEU A 4 -33.32 -28.51 18.87
N SER A 5 -33.34 -27.48 18.02
CA SER A 5 -33.47 -26.09 18.50
C SER A 5 -33.91 -25.20 17.34
N GLN A 6 -35.21 -24.94 17.24
CA GLN A 6 -35.76 -23.88 16.38
C GLN A 6 -35.93 -22.60 17.21
N LEU A 7 -36.13 -21.50 16.48
CA LEU A 7 -36.92 -20.34 16.89
C LEU A 7 -36.19 -19.28 17.73
N TYR A 8 -35.66 -18.26 17.05
CA TYR A 8 -36.02 -16.90 17.42
C TYR A 8 -36.64 -16.19 16.22
N VAL A 9 -37.70 -15.43 16.49
CA VAL A 9 -38.68 -14.95 15.51
C VAL A 9 -38.66 -13.43 15.46
N LEU A 10 -38.73 -12.90 14.24
CA LEU A 10 -39.08 -11.53 13.84
C LEU A 10 -38.76 -10.36 14.80
N ALA A 11 -37.88 -9.46 14.34
CA ALA A 11 -38.03 -8.03 14.58
C ALA A 11 -38.21 -7.33 13.23
N LEU A 12 -39.43 -6.87 12.96
CA LEU A 12 -39.81 -6.16 11.74
C LEU A 12 -39.72 -4.65 12.01
N SER A 13 -38.91 -3.91 11.28
CA SER A 13 -39.02 -2.45 11.20
C SER A 13 -38.75 -1.96 9.77
N ALA A 14 -39.83 -1.67 9.04
CA ALA A 14 -39.74 -1.08 7.72
C ALA A 14 -39.31 0.38 7.83
N GLY A 15 -38.10 0.69 7.34
CA GLY A 15 -37.60 2.04 7.14
C GLY A 15 -37.75 2.47 5.68
N MET A 16 -38.98 2.77 5.23
CA MET A 16 -39.20 3.41 3.94
C MET A 16 -38.72 4.86 3.99
N PHE A 17 -37.60 5.17 3.33
CA PHE A 17 -37.27 6.52 2.90
C PHE A 17 -36.92 6.54 1.42
N LEU A 18 -37.96 6.43 0.59
CA LEU A 18 -37.93 6.90 -0.79
C LEU A 18 -38.10 8.42 -0.76
N SER A 19 -37.00 9.13 -0.99
CA SER A 19 -37.03 10.54 -1.35
C SER A 19 -35.98 10.80 -2.43
N CYS A 20 -36.35 10.54 -3.69
CA CYS A 20 -35.69 11.22 -4.79
C CYS A 20 -36.13 12.68 -4.74
N ASP A 21 -35.19 13.59 -4.57
CA ASP A 21 -35.24 14.87 -5.26
C ASP A 21 -33.85 15.15 -5.83
N SER A 22 -33.80 15.40 -7.13
CA SER A 22 -32.58 15.49 -7.91
C SER A 22 -32.07 16.92 -7.90
N VAL A 23 -30.95 17.16 -7.21
CA VAL A 23 -30.23 18.43 -7.32
C VAL A 23 -29.64 18.56 -8.72
N VAL A 24 -30.28 19.42 -9.52
CA VAL A 24 -29.73 19.92 -10.78
C VAL A 24 -28.61 20.89 -10.45
N LEU A 25 -27.39 20.58 -10.87
CA LEU A 25 -26.31 21.54 -11.05
C LEU A 25 -25.90 21.57 -12.52
N GLU A 26 -26.64 22.37 -13.29
CA GLU A 26 -26.18 22.85 -14.58
C GLU A 26 -25.34 24.12 -14.37
N SER A 27 -24.04 24.06 -14.69
CA SER A 27 -23.29 25.23 -15.15
C SER A 27 -22.14 24.84 -16.08
N GLU A 28 -22.44 24.85 -17.38
CA GLU A 28 -21.59 25.29 -18.51
C GLU A 28 -20.17 24.67 -18.72
N ALA A 29 -19.95 24.09 -19.91
CA ALA A 29 -18.63 24.04 -20.58
C ALA A 29 -18.50 25.27 -21.52
N ILE A 30 -17.38 25.65 -22.17
CA ILE A 30 -16.28 25.00 -22.92
C ILE A 30 -15.13 26.06 -22.96
N PRO A 31 -13.78 25.81 -22.91
CA PRO A 31 -13.02 24.74 -23.59
C PRO A 31 -11.82 24.06 -22.87
N ASP A 32 -11.58 22.79 -23.27
CA ASP A 32 -10.36 22.28 -23.93
C ASP A 32 -8.95 22.68 -23.41
N VAL A 33 -8.38 21.87 -22.50
CA VAL A 33 -6.93 21.61 -22.40
C VAL A 33 -6.67 20.11 -22.25
N LYS A 34 -5.72 19.61 -23.03
CA LYS A 34 -5.35 18.19 -23.15
C LYS A 34 -4.83 17.53 -21.87
N ASP A 35 -5.17 16.25 -21.77
CA ASP A 35 -4.33 15.15 -21.26
C ASP A 35 -3.84 15.29 -19.81
N SER A 36 -4.78 15.15 -18.88
CA SER A 36 -4.51 14.65 -17.53
C SER A 36 -5.16 13.29 -17.38
N THR A 37 -4.36 12.21 -17.45
CA THR A 37 -4.78 10.86 -17.05
C THR A 37 -5.40 10.90 -15.67
N GLU A 38 -6.68 10.52 -15.55
CA GLU A 38 -7.31 10.31 -14.26
C GLU A 38 -6.50 9.27 -13.49
N ILE A 39 -5.87 9.70 -12.40
CA ILE A 39 -5.24 8.79 -11.45
C ILE A 39 -6.39 8.12 -10.72
N VAL A 40 -6.85 6.98 -11.26
CA VAL A 40 -7.76 6.08 -10.56
C VAL A 40 -7.01 5.58 -9.33
N SER A 41 -7.21 6.27 -8.21
CA SER A 41 -6.92 5.72 -6.89
C SER A 41 -7.54 4.34 -6.86
N PRO A 42 -6.80 3.28 -6.49
CA PRO A 42 -7.44 2.08 -6.02
C PRO A 42 -8.44 2.50 -4.94
N GLY A 43 -9.69 2.03 -5.06
CA GLY A 43 -10.67 2.24 -4.00
C GLY A 43 -10.20 1.59 -2.71
N GLN A 44 -10.84 1.92 -1.58
CA GLN A 44 -10.54 1.38 -0.23
C GLN A 44 -10.88 -0.13 -0.06
N ASN A 45 -10.79 -0.89 -1.14
CA ASN A 45 -11.14 -2.30 -1.32
C ASN A 45 -10.11 -3.04 -2.20
N ALA A 46 -8.95 -2.43 -2.51
CA ALA A 46 -7.85 -3.12 -3.18
C ALA A 46 -7.22 -4.15 -2.23
N GLU A 47 -7.05 -5.39 -2.71
CA GLU A 47 -6.40 -6.45 -1.95
C GLU A 47 -4.92 -6.12 -1.72
N VAL A 48 -4.45 -6.27 -0.48
CA VAL A 48 -3.06 -6.00 -0.10
C VAL A 48 -2.26 -7.31 -0.25
N LEU A 49 -1.44 -7.38 -1.29
CA LEU A 49 -0.66 -8.56 -1.64
C LEU A 49 0.63 -8.67 -0.82
N SER A 50 1.11 -9.89 -0.63
CA SER A 50 2.51 -10.16 -0.27
C SER A 50 3.46 -9.80 -1.41
N VAL A 51 4.76 -9.71 -1.10
CA VAL A 51 5.80 -9.48 -2.10
C VAL A 51 5.85 -10.63 -3.11
N ALA A 52 5.75 -11.88 -2.65
CA ALA A 52 5.71 -13.05 -3.53
C ALA A 52 4.51 -13.04 -4.50
N GLU A 53 3.32 -12.66 -4.05
CA GLU A 53 2.12 -12.54 -4.90
C GLU A 53 2.25 -11.38 -5.89
N ALA A 54 2.69 -10.21 -5.42
CA ALA A 54 2.89 -9.03 -6.27
C ALA A 54 3.96 -9.27 -7.36
N MET A 55 4.96 -10.10 -7.10
CA MET A 55 5.97 -10.48 -8.09
C MET A 55 5.46 -11.45 -9.17
N ALA A 56 4.29 -12.08 -8.98
CA ALA A 56 3.65 -12.97 -9.95
C ALA A 56 2.61 -12.28 -10.86
N LEU A 57 2.39 -10.97 -10.68
CA LEU A 57 1.45 -10.17 -11.49
C LEU A 57 1.93 -9.93 -12.93
N SER A 58 1.07 -9.31 -13.74
CA SER A 58 1.43 -8.78 -15.06
C SER A 58 1.95 -7.33 -14.94
N GLU A 59 2.70 -6.88 -15.95
CA GLU A 59 3.09 -5.46 -16.01
C GLU A 59 1.91 -4.56 -16.38
N GLY A 60 1.79 -3.42 -15.70
CA GLY A 60 0.76 -2.41 -15.92
C GLY A 60 -0.38 -2.44 -14.90
N ASP A 61 -0.48 -3.50 -14.10
CA ASP A 61 -1.50 -3.63 -13.05
C ASP A 61 -1.28 -2.60 -11.93
N LEU A 62 -2.37 -2.03 -11.41
CA LEU A 62 -2.35 -1.28 -10.15
C LEU A 62 -2.23 -2.29 -9.00
N VAL A 63 -1.25 -2.09 -8.13
CA VAL A 63 -0.92 -3.02 -7.05
C VAL A 63 -0.83 -2.29 -5.72
N CYS A 64 -1.35 -2.95 -4.67
CA CYS A 64 -1.10 -2.63 -3.28
C CYS A 64 -0.28 -3.78 -2.67
N VAL A 65 0.97 -3.53 -2.28
CA VAL A 65 1.89 -4.57 -1.79
C VAL A 65 2.41 -4.24 -0.38
N LYS A 66 2.35 -5.21 0.52
CA LYS A 66 2.94 -5.14 1.85
C LYS A 66 4.29 -5.84 1.86
N GLY A 67 5.30 -5.22 2.47
CA GLY A 67 6.59 -5.87 2.70
C GLY A 67 7.44 -5.13 3.73
N PHE A 68 8.54 -5.75 4.13
CA PHE A 68 9.57 -5.15 4.98
C PHE A 68 10.68 -4.55 4.12
N VAL A 69 11.13 -3.33 4.43
CA VAL A 69 12.26 -2.71 3.72
C VAL A 69 13.57 -3.39 4.13
N VAL A 70 14.09 -4.26 3.27
CA VAL A 70 15.30 -5.04 3.54
C VAL A 70 16.59 -4.41 2.99
N GLY A 71 16.50 -3.38 2.16
CA GLY A 71 17.68 -2.72 1.61
C GLY A 71 17.39 -1.73 0.48
N SER A 72 18.41 -1.48 -0.34
CA SER A 72 18.35 -0.64 -1.55
C SER A 72 19.21 -1.26 -2.66
N ILE A 73 19.26 -0.63 -3.84
CA ILE A 73 20.04 -1.09 -5.00
C ILE A 73 21.01 0.00 -5.45
N ARG A 74 22.27 -0.38 -5.64
CA ARG A 74 23.32 0.43 -6.28
C ARG A 74 23.38 0.14 -7.78
N GLY A 75 23.45 1.18 -8.61
CA GLY A 75 23.58 1.03 -10.07
C GLY A 75 22.25 0.68 -10.77
N THR A 76 22.27 -0.23 -11.74
CA THR A 76 21.18 -0.45 -12.71
C THR A 76 20.73 -1.92 -12.86
N LYS A 77 21.21 -2.84 -12.00
CA LYS A 77 20.87 -4.27 -12.04
C LYS A 77 20.59 -4.81 -10.64
N ILE A 78 19.74 -5.83 -10.51
CA ILE A 78 19.38 -6.42 -9.21
C ILE A 78 20.60 -6.93 -8.41
N GLY A 79 21.66 -7.39 -9.09
CA GLY A 79 22.92 -7.79 -8.45
C GLY A 79 23.68 -6.65 -7.74
N GLY A 80 23.21 -5.40 -7.85
CA GLY A 80 23.67 -4.26 -7.04
C GLY A 80 22.92 -4.09 -5.72
N ALA A 81 22.08 -5.05 -5.31
CA ALA A 81 21.38 -5.05 -4.04
C ALA A 81 22.34 -4.87 -2.84
N CYS A 82 21.94 -4.04 -1.89
CA CYS A 82 22.65 -3.73 -0.65
C CYS A 82 21.64 -3.87 0.50
N PHE A 83 21.88 -4.82 1.41
CA PHE A 83 20.97 -5.16 2.52
C PHE A 83 21.47 -4.75 3.91
N LEU A 84 22.69 -4.20 3.98
CA LEU A 84 23.35 -3.80 5.20
C LEU A 84 23.83 -2.36 5.06
N ALA A 85 23.78 -1.63 6.17
CA ALA A 85 24.32 -0.28 6.26
C ALA A 85 25.86 -0.26 6.06
N PRO A 86 26.44 0.86 5.59
CA PRO A 86 25.79 2.13 5.26
C PRO A 86 25.12 2.13 3.88
N PHE A 87 24.01 2.87 3.76
CA PHE A 87 23.24 3.04 2.51
C PHE A 87 23.57 4.36 1.79
N ASP A 88 24.76 4.92 2.02
CA ASP A 88 25.14 6.26 1.58
C ASP A 88 24.91 6.50 0.08
N GLY A 89 24.12 7.53 -0.23
CA GLY A 89 23.78 7.93 -1.60
C GLY A 89 22.74 7.04 -2.30
N LEU A 90 22.26 5.97 -1.66
CA LEU A 90 21.24 5.06 -2.22
C LEU A 90 19.83 5.62 -1.98
N VAL A 91 19.56 6.77 -2.60
CA VAL A 91 18.32 7.55 -2.38
C VAL A 91 17.16 7.19 -3.31
N SER A 92 17.39 6.47 -4.41
CA SER A 92 16.41 6.34 -5.49
C SER A 92 15.57 5.07 -5.49
N ASN A 93 15.96 4.05 -4.72
CA ASN A 93 15.41 2.70 -4.79
C ASN A 93 15.23 2.14 -3.37
N LEU A 94 14.24 1.29 -3.16
CA LEU A 94 14.21 0.35 -2.02
C LEU A 94 14.08 -1.08 -2.52
N LEU A 95 14.41 -2.03 -1.65
CA LEU A 95 14.04 -3.44 -1.75
C LEU A 95 13.08 -3.75 -0.62
N ILE A 96 11.93 -4.33 -0.94
CA ILE A 96 11.03 -4.95 0.04
C ILE A 96 11.00 -6.46 -0.10
N ALA A 97 10.75 -7.18 0.99
CA ALA A 97 10.56 -8.63 1.01
C ALA A 97 9.50 -9.02 2.06
N ASP A 98 8.98 -10.24 1.99
CA ASP A 98 8.02 -10.77 2.97
C ASP A 98 8.68 -11.07 4.34
N ASP A 99 9.99 -11.32 4.36
CA ASP A 99 10.78 -11.53 5.58
C ASP A 99 11.78 -10.37 5.77
N PRO A 100 11.80 -9.67 6.94
CA PRO A 100 12.78 -8.61 7.22
C PRO A 100 14.25 -9.10 7.25
N ALA A 101 14.46 -10.41 7.40
CA ALA A 101 15.77 -11.05 7.33
C ALA A 101 16.19 -11.46 5.90
N GLU A 102 15.36 -11.26 4.87
CA GLU A 102 15.67 -11.67 3.49
C GLU A 102 16.88 -10.92 2.89
N ARG A 103 17.81 -11.67 2.30
CA ARG A 103 19.05 -11.17 1.66
C ARG A 103 19.26 -11.72 0.24
N MET A 104 18.31 -12.49 -0.29
CA MET A 104 18.31 -13.03 -1.66
C MET A 104 17.63 -12.03 -2.63
N PRO A 105 18.36 -11.36 -3.53
CA PRO A 105 17.78 -10.28 -4.33
C PRO A 105 16.61 -10.69 -5.24
N HIS A 106 16.52 -11.96 -5.63
CA HIS A 106 15.42 -12.48 -6.45
C HIS A 106 14.11 -12.69 -5.68
N ASN A 107 14.13 -12.65 -4.35
CA ASN A 107 12.96 -12.74 -3.48
C ASN A 107 12.47 -11.35 -3.04
N CYS A 108 13.12 -10.28 -3.51
CA CYS A 108 12.84 -8.91 -3.11
C CYS A 108 12.22 -8.12 -4.25
N MET A 109 11.16 -7.37 -3.99
CA MET A 109 10.56 -6.47 -4.98
C MET A 109 11.23 -5.09 -4.92
N PRO A 110 11.79 -4.57 -6.02
CA PRO A 110 12.34 -3.23 -6.07
C PRO A 110 11.24 -2.17 -6.18
N ILE A 111 11.37 -1.12 -5.36
CA ILE A 111 10.44 0.03 -5.32
C ILE A 111 11.16 1.28 -5.84
N GLU A 112 10.57 1.99 -6.79
CA GLU A 112 11.10 3.27 -7.30
C GLU A 112 10.73 4.44 -6.38
N LEU A 113 11.75 5.04 -5.75
CA LEU A 113 11.64 6.34 -5.11
C LEU A 113 11.97 7.43 -6.14
N LYS A 114 10.98 7.88 -6.92
CA LYS A 114 11.14 8.93 -7.95
C LYS A 114 11.75 10.21 -7.35
N SER A 115 12.49 10.99 -8.15
CA SER A 115 13.00 12.30 -7.69
C SER A 115 11.85 13.18 -7.18
N ASP A 116 12.12 13.88 -6.09
CA ASP A 116 11.24 14.89 -5.47
C ASP A 116 9.88 14.36 -4.96
N SER A 117 9.63 13.05 -5.07
CA SER A 117 8.45 12.39 -4.52
C SER A 117 8.50 12.32 -2.99
N GLU A 118 7.32 12.26 -2.38
CA GLU A 118 7.21 12.16 -0.93
C GLU A 118 7.76 10.83 -0.39
N ALA A 119 7.53 9.74 -1.13
CA ALA A 119 8.15 8.44 -0.86
C ALA A 119 9.69 8.52 -0.84
N ARG A 120 10.33 9.30 -1.73
CA ARG A 120 11.79 9.51 -1.65
C ARG A 120 12.17 10.28 -0.40
N LYS A 121 11.45 11.37 -0.09
CA LYS A 121 11.78 12.24 1.04
C LYS A 121 11.67 11.54 2.39
N GLN A 122 10.74 10.60 2.55
CA GLN A 122 10.48 9.94 3.84
C GLN A 122 11.11 8.54 3.99
N LEU A 123 11.32 7.79 2.90
CA LEU A 123 11.57 6.34 3.00
C LEU A 123 12.99 5.92 2.59
N ASN A 124 13.81 6.83 2.06
CA ASN A 124 15.11 6.46 1.52
C ASN A 124 16.13 6.12 2.62
N LEU A 125 16.79 4.96 2.54
CA LEU A 125 17.69 4.46 3.60
C LEU A 125 18.96 5.30 3.82
N SER A 126 19.33 6.20 2.89
CA SER A 126 20.50 7.07 3.06
C SER A 126 20.23 8.22 4.02
N SER A 127 18.99 8.72 4.10
CA SER A 127 18.57 9.76 5.05
C SER A 127 17.75 9.20 6.22
N HIS A 128 17.10 8.05 6.01
CA HIS A 128 16.18 7.41 6.94
C HIS A 128 16.60 5.96 7.23
N PRO A 129 17.74 5.73 7.92
CA PRO A 129 18.19 4.39 8.28
C PRO A 129 17.19 3.64 9.19
N GLU A 130 16.35 4.36 9.94
CA GLU A 130 15.25 3.82 10.76
C GLU A 130 14.15 3.09 9.97
N MET A 131 14.14 3.28 8.65
CA MET A 131 13.23 2.59 7.74
C MET A 131 13.71 1.16 7.41
N HIS A 132 14.97 0.81 7.70
CA HIS A 132 15.45 -0.57 7.50
C HIS A 132 14.74 -1.52 8.49
N GLY A 133 14.14 -2.59 7.95
CA GLY A 133 13.33 -3.54 8.71
C GLY A 133 11.89 -3.07 9.01
N ARG A 134 11.47 -1.86 8.62
CA ARG A 134 10.07 -1.41 8.78
C ARG A 134 9.14 -2.10 7.79
N SER A 135 7.94 -2.50 8.26
CA SER A 135 6.85 -2.93 7.39
C SER A 135 6.12 -1.73 6.80
N ILE A 136 5.86 -1.76 5.50
CA ILE A 136 5.20 -0.69 4.75
C ILE A 136 4.27 -1.34 3.71
N ILE A 137 3.15 -0.68 3.44
CA ILE A 137 2.27 -0.95 2.31
C ILE A 137 2.52 0.11 1.24
N PHE A 138 2.76 -0.29 0.00
CA PHE A 138 2.97 0.59 -1.15
C PHE A 138 1.85 0.42 -2.18
N GLU A 139 1.33 1.54 -2.67
CA GLU A 139 0.42 1.56 -3.83
C GLU A 139 1.15 2.15 -5.04
N GLY A 140 0.98 1.53 -6.21
CA GLY A 140 1.56 2.00 -7.47
C GLY A 140 1.30 1.05 -8.63
N VAL A 141 2.18 1.08 -9.63
CA VAL A 141 2.07 0.27 -10.85
C VAL A 141 3.12 -0.84 -10.86
N ALA A 142 2.67 -2.09 -11.02
CA ALA A 142 3.51 -3.25 -11.23
C ALA A 142 4.27 -3.14 -12.56
N LYS A 143 5.59 -3.21 -12.54
CA LYS A 143 6.44 -3.00 -13.73
C LYS A 143 7.80 -3.68 -13.60
N THR A 144 8.37 -4.18 -14.70
CA THR A 144 9.75 -4.69 -14.68
C THR A 144 10.71 -3.57 -14.30
N TYR A 145 11.48 -3.81 -13.25
CA TYR A 145 12.48 -2.89 -12.72
C TYR A 145 13.69 -3.69 -12.21
N PHE A 146 14.91 -3.27 -12.59
CA PHE A 146 16.15 -4.02 -12.32
C PHE A 146 16.25 -5.45 -12.90
N GLY A 147 15.26 -5.89 -13.70
CA GLY A 147 15.22 -7.21 -14.34
C GLY A 147 14.20 -8.19 -13.74
N GLN A 148 13.37 -7.75 -12.80
CA GLN A 148 12.26 -8.52 -12.22
C GLN A 148 11.07 -7.60 -11.92
N MET A 149 9.94 -8.17 -11.50
CA MET A 149 8.76 -7.37 -11.17
C MET A 149 9.04 -6.45 -9.96
N GLY A 150 8.69 -5.17 -10.10
CA GLY A 150 8.85 -4.12 -9.11
C GLY A 150 7.63 -3.19 -9.08
N VAL A 151 7.62 -2.21 -8.17
CA VAL A 151 6.59 -1.16 -8.16
C VAL A 151 7.21 0.18 -8.55
N LYS A 152 6.57 0.85 -9.50
CA LYS A 152 6.91 2.20 -9.97
C LYS A 152 5.70 3.11 -9.84
N GLN A 153 5.91 4.42 -10.04
CA GLN A 153 4.82 5.41 -10.00
C GLN A 153 4.01 5.34 -8.69
N ILE A 154 4.69 5.29 -7.54
CA ILE A 154 4.08 5.20 -6.21
C ILE A 154 3.07 6.33 -6.01
N SER A 155 1.80 5.96 -5.80
CA SER A 155 0.68 6.87 -5.54
C SER A 155 0.50 7.14 -4.05
N ALA A 156 0.67 6.11 -3.21
CA ALA A 156 0.55 6.20 -1.75
C ALA A 156 1.47 5.19 -1.06
N PHE A 157 1.72 5.40 0.24
CA PHE A 157 2.36 4.42 1.11
C PHE A 157 1.84 4.58 2.54
N HIS A 158 1.65 3.46 3.25
CA HIS A 158 1.04 3.43 4.58
C HIS A 158 1.84 2.51 5.52
N PHE A 159 1.91 2.86 6.81
CA PHE A 159 2.45 1.97 7.85
C PHE A 159 1.31 1.14 8.46
N PRO A 160 1.39 -0.20 8.51
CA PRO A 160 0.33 -1.05 9.07
C PRO A 160 -0.07 -0.67 10.51
N ASP A 161 0.93 -0.37 11.35
CA ASP A 161 0.82 -0.05 12.78
C ASP A 161 -0.11 1.15 13.07
N SER A 162 -0.38 2.01 12.07
CA SER A 162 -1.17 3.24 12.20
C SER A 162 -2.63 3.01 12.62
N LEU A 163 -3.15 1.80 12.40
CA LEU A 163 -4.54 1.43 12.74
C LEU A 163 -4.66 0.75 14.11
N GLU A 164 -3.64 0.01 14.55
CA GLU A 164 -3.66 -0.72 15.82
C GLU A 164 -3.52 0.23 17.02
N ILE A 165 -2.67 1.26 16.92
CA ILE A 165 -2.49 2.27 17.99
C ILE A 165 -3.82 3.00 18.31
N LEU A 166 -4.68 3.22 17.32
CA LEU A 166 -6.00 3.83 17.54
C LEU A 166 -6.99 2.85 18.19
N ALA A 167 -6.91 1.56 17.88
CA ALA A 167 -7.76 0.55 18.50
C ALA A 167 -7.43 0.38 19.99
N ASP A 168 -6.15 0.21 20.34
CA ASP A 168 -5.71 0.03 21.72
C ASP A 168 -5.98 1.27 22.58
N THR A 169 -5.70 2.48 22.05
CA THR A 169 -5.98 3.74 22.78
C THR A 169 -7.48 3.92 23.05
N VAL A 170 -8.36 3.49 22.14
CA VAL A 170 -9.82 3.53 22.37
C VAL A 170 -10.25 2.49 23.40
N ILE A 171 -9.65 1.29 23.40
CA ILE A 171 -9.95 0.25 24.40
C ILE A 171 -9.58 0.72 25.81
N ASP A 172 -8.39 1.31 26.00
CA ASP A 172 -7.94 1.82 27.30
C ASP A 172 -8.81 2.99 27.83
N ILE A 173 -9.37 3.82 26.95
CA ILE A 173 -10.29 4.91 27.32
C ILE A 173 -11.70 4.38 27.65
N VAL A 174 -12.18 3.35 26.94
CA VAL A 174 -13.54 2.81 27.09
C VAL A 174 -13.62 1.78 28.22
N PHE A 175 -12.54 1.07 28.53
CA PHE A 175 -12.44 0.06 29.59
C PHE A 175 -11.27 0.35 30.54
N PRO A 176 -11.34 1.40 31.38
CA PRO A 176 -10.39 1.55 32.47
C PRO A 176 -10.49 0.33 33.40
N ILE A 177 -9.43 -0.47 33.44
CA ILE A 177 -9.28 -1.60 34.36
C ILE A 177 -9.28 -1.09 35.81
N GLY A 178 -10.35 -1.42 36.53
CA GLY A 178 -10.57 -1.07 37.95
C GLY A 178 -10.17 -2.17 38.91
#